data_AF-A0A8S2VF92-F1
#
_entry.id   AF-A0A8S2VF92-F1
#
_cell.length_a   1.000
_cell.length_b   1.000
_cell.length_c   1.000
_cell.angle_alpha   90.00
_cell.angle_beta   90.00
_cell.angle_gamma   90.00
#
_symmetry.space_group_name_H-M   'P 1'
#
loop_
_entity.id
_entity.type
_entity.pdbx_description
1 polymer ?
#
loop_
_entity_poly.entity_id
_entity_poly.type
_entity_poly.pdbx_seq_one_letter_code
_entity_poly.pdbx_strand_id
1 'polypeptide(L)'
;MLKILCALVSQTIDDQLIQLQTTTLFSESVQPDNIILANAEAIREQFVNTTSNSFLAALNTIRTVFQGNQIVNRLKTNYQLATLANDGFFLSHTIEYLSVNDSCTCSLSSYCKATTGIYNTSAYIATCKYDHTPPCNSVIDGEIEFDVPGISVGCLVLDAALQSDLSCFYNESCLSELKFQLTDSPSPFNATPLKVGSSVASLPTIGDLIANLMVEEWYFNSSYESYFDQCNPQTCTYTYVKQFDIVYVITKTIAFIGGTATILMLITLPIVTNIQQWLSARRSPAH
;
A
#
# COMPACT_ATOMS: atom_id res chain seq x y z
N MET A 1 -4.95 -18.19 -13.62
CA MET A 1 -5.14 -16.73 -13.49
C MET A 1 -4.11 -16.07 -12.58
N LEU A 2 -3.95 -16.52 -11.33
CA LEU A 2 -3.00 -15.93 -10.38
C LEU A 2 -1.56 -15.82 -10.91
N LYS A 3 -1.05 -16.85 -11.60
CA LYS A 3 0.27 -16.81 -12.27
C LYS A 3 0.42 -15.64 -13.25
N ILE A 4 -0.64 -15.34 -14.02
CA ILE A 4 -0.63 -14.24 -14.99
C ILE A 4 -0.62 -12.89 -14.26
N LEU A 5 -1.44 -12.76 -13.22
CA LEU A 5 -1.48 -11.54 -12.40
C LEU A 5 -0.12 -11.28 -11.73
N CYS A 6 0.49 -12.30 -11.14
CA CYS A 6 1.83 -12.20 -10.56
C CYS A 6 2.89 -11.80 -11.60
N ALA A 7 2.89 -12.42 -12.78
CA ALA A 7 3.80 -12.04 -13.85
C ALA A 7 3.60 -10.59 -14.31
N LEU A 8 2.35 -10.14 -14.44
CA LEU A 8 2.03 -8.77 -14.86
C LEU A 8 2.43 -7.74 -13.78
N VAL A 9 2.21 -8.06 -12.52
CA VAL A 9 2.63 -7.23 -11.38
C VAL A 9 4.16 -7.12 -11.34
N SER A 10 4.88 -8.25 -11.46
CA SER A 10 6.35 -8.25 -11.54
C SER A 10 6.85 -7.36 -12.66
N GLN A 11 6.30 -7.52 -13.88
CA GLN A 11 6.66 -6.70 -15.02
C GLN A 11 6.36 -5.22 -14.78
N THR A 12 5.22 -4.91 -14.17
CA THR A 12 4.84 -3.52 -13.86
C THR A 12 5.83 -2.90 -12.87
N ILE A 13 6.25 -3.64 -11.85
CA ILE A 13 7.27 -3.20 -10.90
C ILE A 13 8.59 -2.94 -11.63
N ASP A 14 9.04 -3.88 -12.46
CA ASP A 14 10.29 -3.76 -13.22
C ASP A 14 10.28 -2.53 -14.16
N ASP A 15 9.18 -2.31 -14.88
CA ASP A 15 9.02 -1.16 -15.77
C ASP A 15 9.04 0.17 -15.00
N GLN A 16 8.37 0.22 -13.84
CA GLN A 16 8.39 1.42 -12.98
C GLN A 16 9.75 1.65 -12.32
N LEU A 17 10.49 0.59 -11.98
CA LEU A 17 11.84 0.70 -11.43
C LEU A 17 12.80 1.30 -12.45
N ILE A 18 12.67 0.94 -13.72
CA ILE A 18 13.46 1.56 -14.80
C ILE A 18 13.18 3.06 -14.87
N GLN A 19 11.92 3.48 -14.76
CA GLN A 19 11.58 4.91 -14.72
C GLN A 19 12.16 5.59 -13.48
N LEU A 20 12.06 4.94 -12.31
CA LEU A 20 12.59 5.47 -11.05
C LEU A 20 14.12 5.69 -11.10
N GLN A 21 14.86 4.82 -11.78
CA GLN A 21 16.31 4.98 -11.95
C GLN A 21 16.67 6.21 -12.80
N THR A 22 15.74 6.72 -13.61
CA THR A 22 15.95 7.96 -14.37
C THR A 22 15.70 9.23 -13.54
N THR A 23 14.97 9.13 -12.43
CA THR A 23 14.80 10.24 -11.47
C THR A 23 16.10 10.45 -10.70
N THR A 24 16.84 11.51 -11.06
CA THR A 24 18.07 11.88 -10.36
C THR A 24 17.78 12.53 -9.02
N LEU A 25 18.34 11.97 -7.94
CA LEU A 25 18.35 12.55 -6.59
C LEU A 25 19.48 13.59 -6.39
N PHE A 26 20.18 13.97 -7.46
CA PHE A 26 21.34 14.86 -7.37
C PHE A 26 20.91 16.31 -7.18
N SER A 27 21.29 16.86 -6.04
CA SER A 27 21.25 18.29 -5.77
C SER A 27 22.57 18.94 -6.19
N GLU A 28 22.53 20.19 -6.64
CA GLU A 28 23.74 20.99 -6.91
C GLU A 28 24.60 21.22 -5.66
N SER A 29 24.04 20.99 -4.47
CA SER A 29 24.73 21.06 -3.19
C SER A 29 24.51 19.80 -2.36
N VAL A 30 25.52 19.42 -1.58
CA VAL A 30 25.39 18.31 -0.62
C VAL A 30 24.30 18.65 0.37
N GLN A 31 23.30 17.78 0.46
CA GLN A 31 22.19 17.93 1.39
C GLN A 31 22.50 17.24 2.72
N PRO A 32 21.97 17.75 3.83
CA PRO A 32 21.98 17.06 5.11
C PRO A 32 21.38 15.65 5.03
N ASP A 33 21.92 14.73 5.82
CA ASP A 33 21.49 13.33 5.89
C ASP A 33 19.99 13.16 6.11
N ASN A 34 19.43 13.90 7.08
CA ASN A 34 17.99 13.86 7.37
C ASN A 34 17.11 14.29 6.17
N ILE A 35 17.60 15.17 5.31
CA ILE A 35 16.87 15.61 4.11
C ILE A 35 16.93 14.52 3.03
N ILE A 36 18.08 13.88 2.85
CA ILE A 36 18.23 12.79 1.88
C ILE A 36 17.40 11.57 2.27
N LEU A 37 17.43 11.18 3.55
CA LEU A 37 16.62 10.07 4.05
C LEU A 37 15.12 10.35 3.89
N ALA A 38 14.67 11.57 4.23
CA ALA A 38 13.26 11.97 4.05
C ALA A 38 12.85 11.98 2.57
N ASN A 39 13.71 12.49 1.68
CA ASN A 39 13.44 12.49 0.24
C ASN A 39 13.38 11.06 -0.32
N ALA A 40 14.29 10.18 0.11
CA ALA A 40 14.30 8.80 -0.33
C ALA A 40 13.05 8.04 0.13
N GLU A 41 12.60 8.28 1.36
CA GLU A 41 11.35 7.73 1.89
C GLU A 41 10.13 8.25 1.12
N ALA A 42 10.07 9.55 0.84
CA ALA A 42 9.00 10.13 0.02
C ALA A 42 8.97 9.54 -1.39
N ILE A 43 10.13 9.34 -2.02
CA ILE A 43 10.24 8.70 -3.33
C ILE A 43 9.76 7.26 -3.28
N ARG A 44 10.12 6.50 -2.24
CA ARG A 44 9.63 5.12 -2.02
C ARG A 44 8.11 5.10 -1.94
N GLU A 45 7.52 5.94 -1.08
CA GLU A 45 6.07 6.00 -0.92
C GLU A 45 5.36 6.41 -2.22
N GLN A 46 5.91 7.40 -2.92
CA GLN A 46 5.39 7.82 -4.20
C GLN A 46 5.47 6.70 -5.25
N PHE A 47 6.58 5.98 -5.31
CA PHE A 47 6.77 4.84 -6.19
C PHE A 47 5.74 3.74 -5.93
N VAL A 48 5.60 3.30 -4.67
CA VAL A 48 4.68 2.23 -4.28
C VAL A 48 3.23 2.63 -4.58
N ASN A 49 2.82 3.83 -4.15
CA ASN A 49 1.46 4.31 -4.34
C ASN A 49 1.12 4.53 -5.82
N THR A 50 2.02 5.13 -6.59
CA THR A 50 1.78 5.39 -8.02
C THR A 50 1.70 4.07 -8.79
N THR A 51 2.63 3.14 -8.54
CA THR A 51 2.67 1.83 -9.20
C THR A 51 1.40 1.03 -8.90
N SER A 52 0.99 0.97 -7.63
CA SER A 52 -0.24 0.29 -7.22
C SER A 52 -1.48 0.92 -7.87
N ASN A 53 -1.63 2.24 -7.76
CA ASN A 53 -2.79 2.94 -8.32
C ASN A 53 -2.88 2.80 -9.83
N SER A 54 -1.76 2.91 -10.56
CA SER A 54 -1.72 2.72 -12.00
C SER A 54 -2.10 1.29 -12.41
N PHE A 55 -1.60 0.29 -11.67
CA PHE A 55 -1.95 -1.10 -11.92
C PHE A 55 -3.44 -1.37 -11.69
N LEU A 56 -3.98 -0.89 -10.56
CA LEU A 56 -5.39 -1.02 -10.22
C LEU A 56 -6.29 -0.28 -11.22
N ALA A 57 -5.89 0.89 -11.68
CA ALA A 57 -6.61 1.65 -12.71
C ALA A 57 -6.68 0.89 -14.04
N ALA A 58 -5.58 0.24 -14.45
CA ALA A 58 -5.56 -0.60 -15.64
C ALA A 58 -6.52 -1.81 -15.50
N LEU A 59 -6.50 -2.49 -14.35
CA LEU A 59 -7.45 -3.59 -14.08
C LEU A 59 -8.91 -3.12 -14.08
N ASN A 60 -9.21 -1.98 -13.47
CA ASN A 60 -10.56 -1.41 -13.45
C ASN A 60 -11.03 -0.99 -14.84
N THR A 61 -10.12 -0.52 -15.69
CA THR A 61 -10.42 -0.22 -17.09
C THR A 61 -10.83 -1.50 -17.83
N ILE A 62 -10.07 -2.59 -17.67
CA ILE A 62 -10.41 -3.89 -18.26
C ILE A 62 -11.79 -4.34 -17.80
N ARG A 63 -12.08 -4.29 -16.49
CA ARG A 63 -13.40 -4.66 -15.93
C ARG A 63 -14.53 -3.85 -16.54
N THR A 64 -14.36 -2.54 -16.63
CA THR A 64 -15.36 -1.62 -17.19
C THR A 64 -15.61 -1.92 -18.67
N VAL A 65 -14.56 -2.21 -19.45
CA VAL A 65 -14.69 -2.60 -20.86
C VAL A 65 -15.44 -3.92 -21.00
N PHE A 66 -15.11 -4.92 -20.19
CA PHE A 66 -15.77 -6.24 -20.23
C PHE A 66 -17.26 -6.14 -19.88
N GLN A 67 -17.60 -5.42 -18.81
CA GLN A 67 -18.98 -5.25 -18.36
C GLN A 67 -19.78 -4.36 -19.32
N GLY A 68 -19.24 -3.21 -19.72
CA GLY A 68 -19.92 -2.25 -20.58
C GLY A 68 -20.19 -2.79 -21.99
N ASN A 69 -19.32 -3.67 -22.50
CA ASN A 69 -19.50 -4.31 -23.81
C ASN A 69 -20.10 -5.71 -23.73
N GLN A 70 -20.48 -6.19 -22.54
CA GLN A 70 -21.09 -7.50 -22.32
C GLN A 70 -20.26 -8.64 -22.95
N ILE A 71 -18.93 -8.56 -22.84
CA ILE A 71 -18.02 -9.51 -23.50
C ILE A 71 -18.18 -10.88 -22.86
N VAL A 72 -18.62 -11.87 -23.64
CA VAL A 72 -18.75 -13.26 -23.19
C VAL A 72 -17.37 -13.83 -22.86
N ASN A 73 -17.19 -14.24 -21.61
CA ASN A 73 -15.92 -14.82 -21.19
C ASN A 73 -15.80 -16.29 -21.67
N ARG A 74 -14.57 -16.80 -21.78
CA ARG A 74 -14.32 -18.16 -22.31
C ARG A 74 -15.01 -19.25 -21.49
N LEU A 75 -15.13 -19.06 -20.17
CA LEU A 75 -15.79 -20.00 -19.27
C LEU A 75 -17.32 -19.87 -19.28
N LYS A 76 -17.86 -18.91 -20.04
CA LYS A 76 -19.28 -18.59 -20.12
C LYS A 76 -19.91 -18.39 -18.74
N THR A 77 -19.17 -17.80 -17.79
CA THR A 77 -19.66 -17.56 -16.42
C THR A 77 -20.41 -16.23 -16.27
N ASN A 78 -20.42 -15.38 -17.30
CA ASN A 78 -21.27 -14.19 -17.36
C ASN A 78 -22.48 -14.35 -18.30
N TYR A 79 -22.31 -15.01 -19.43
CA TYR A 79 -23.36 -15.19 -20.42
C TYR A 79 -23.39 -16.62 -20.95
N GLN A 80 -24.58 -17.17 -21.03
CA GLN A 80 -24.85 -18.43 -21.70
C GLN A 80 -25.43 -18.17 -23.08
N LEU A 81 -24.82 -18.76 -24.10
CA LEU A 81 -25.30 -18.71 -25.47
C LEU A 81 -26.15 -19.95 -25.75
N ALA A 82 -27.42 -19.75 -26.09
CA ALA A 82 -28.36 -20.79 -26.48
C ALA A 82 -28.74 -20.64 -27.96
N THR A 83 -28.78 -21.75 -28.71
CA THR A 83 -29.23 -21.79 -30.09
C THR A 83 -30.69 -22.19 -30.16
N LEU A 84 -31.53 -21.39 -30.82
CA LEU A 84 -32.89 -21.81 -31.14
C LEU A 84 -32.84 -22.71 -32.38
N ALA A 85 -33.31 -23.96 -32.22
CA ALA A 85 -33.14 -25.04 -33.19
C ALA A 85 -33.73 -24.78 -34.58
N ASN A 86 -34.59 -23.76 -34.75
CA ASN A 86 -35.37 -23.58 -35.97
C ASN A 86 -34.97 -22.38 -36.84
N ASP A 87 -34.27 -21.36 -36.30
CA ASP A 87 -34.08 -20.09 -37.02
C ASP A 87 -32.62 -19.59 -37.07
N GLY A 88 -31.67 -20.34 -36.51
CA GLY A 88 -30.25 -19.93 -36.50
C GLY A 88 -29.94 -18.71 -35.62
N PHE A 89 -30.90 -18.23 -34.83
CA PHE A 89 -30.70 -17.17 -33.85
C PHE A 89 -30.04 -17.69 -32.57
N PHE A 90 -29.10 -16.90 -32.05
CA PHE A 90 -28.49 -17.11 -30.74
C PHE A 90 -29.20 -16.22 -29.71
N LEU A 91 -29.76 -16.82 -28.67
CA LEU A 91 -30.19 -16.11 -27.47
C LEU A 91 -29.02 -16.05 -26.48
N SER A 92 -28.76 -14.88 -25.92
CA SER A 92 -27.79 -14.68 -24.85
C SER A 92 -28.53 -14.46 -23.53
N HIS A 93 -28.25 -15.32 -22.55
CA HIS A 93 -28.79 -15.19 -21.20
C HIS A 93 -27.68 -14.77 -20.25
N THR A 94 -27.94 -13.73 -19.47
CA THR A 94 -27.05 -13.35 -18.37
C THR A 94 -27.14 -14.39 -17.26
N ILE A 95 -26.00 -14.74 -16.66
CA ILE A 95 -25.96 -15.65 -15.53
C ILE A 95 -26.35 -14.91 -14.24
N GLU A 96 -27.03 -15.63 -13.37
CA GLU A 96 -27.42 -15.18 -12.04
C GLU A 96 -26.69 -16.03 -10.99
N TYR A 97 -26.07 -15.34 -10.03
CA TYR A 97 -25.46 -15.95 -8.85
C TYR A 97 -26.37 -15.67 -7.65
N LEU A 98 -26.75 -16.73 -6.95
CA LEU A 98 -27.52 -16.63 -5.71
C LEU A 98 -26.62 -16.09 -4.60
N SER A 99 -26.96 -14.93 -4.06
CA SER A 99 -26.42 -14.43 -2.79
C SER A 99 -27.42 -14.73 -1.67
N VAL A 100 -26.92 -14.81 -0.43
CA VAL A 100 -27.70 -15.19 0.77
C VAL A 100 -29.00 -14.39 0.93
N ASN A 101 -29.07 -13.15 0.40
CA ASN A 101 -30.22 -12.27 0.52
C ASN A 101 -30.75 -11.67 -0.80
N ASP A 102 -30.13 -11.95 -1.96
CA ASP A 102 -30.55 -11.34 -3.25
C ASP A 102 -30.05 -12.13 -4.48
N SER A 103 -30.79 -12.01 -5.58
CA SER A 103 -30.38 -12.44 -6.92
C SER A 103 -29.34 -11.46 -7.49
N CYS A 104 -28.09 -11.90 -7.68
CA CYS A 104 -27.05 -11.06 -8.30
C CYS A 104 -26.87 -11.47 -9.77
N THR A 105 -27.25 -10.59 -10.70
CA THR A 105 -27.16 -10.88 -12.14
C THR A 105 -25.95 -10.20 -12.80
N CYS A 106 -25.30 -10.92 -13.72
CA CYS A 106 -24.12 -10.42 -14.44
C CYS A 106 -24.37 -9.24 -15.36
N SER A 107 -25.64 -8.92 -15.63
CA SER A 107 -26.05 -7.75 -16.40
C SER A 107 -26.03 -6.48 -15.55
N LEU A 108 -26.21 -6.60 -14.23
CA LEU A 108 -26.26 -5.48 -13.29
C LEU A 108 -24.90 -5.26 -12.62
N SER A 109 -24.17 -6.32 -12.30
CA SER A 109 -22.90 -6.23 -11.60
C SER A 109 -21.91 -7.30 -12.05
N SER A 110 -20.68 -6.89 -12.34
CA SER A 110 -19.54 -7.78 -12.56
C SER A 110 -19.04 -8.45 -11.27
N TYR A 111 -19.41 -7.91 -10.11
CA TYR A 111 -18.97 -8.38 -8.80
C TYR A 111 -19.75 -9.59 -8.28
N CYS A 112 -20.81 -10.02 -8.97
CA CYS A 112 -21.58 -11.18 -8.54
C CYS A 112 -20.69 -12.44 -8.54
N LYS A 113 -20.76 -13.18 -7.43
CA LYS A 113 -19.98 -14.38 -7.20
C LYS A 113 -20.77 -15.44 -6.44
N ALA A 114 -20.29 -16.67 -6.52
CA ALA A 114 -20.64 -17.79 -5.65
C ALA A 114 -19.38 -18.55 -5.27
N THR A 115 -19.46 -19.37 -4.22
CA THR A 115 -18.42 -20.36 -3.89
C THR A 115 -18.28 -21.33 -5.05
N THR A 116 -17.04 -21.67 -5.42
CA THR A 116 -16.80 -22.71 -6.42
C THR A 116 -16.78 -24.08 -5.75
N GLY A 117 -17.23 -25.11 -6.48
CA GLY A 117 -17.19 -26.49 -6.01
C GLY A 117 -16.88 -27.46 -7.14
N ILE A 118 -16.65 -28.70 -6.75
CA ILE A 118 -16.61 -29.88 -7.60
C ILE A 118 -17.99 -30.50 -7.53
N TYR A 119 -18.59 -30.69 -8.70
CA TYR A 119 -19.96 -31.16 -8.83
C TYR A 119 -19.96 -32.59 -9.35
N ASN A 120 -20.68 -33.47 -8.67
CA ASN A 120 -20.97 -34.78 -9.21
C ASN A 120 -22.02 -34.61 -10.30
N THR A 121 -21.62 -34.76 -11.56
CA THR A 121 -22.56 -34.68 -12.69
C THR A 121 -23.28 -36.02 -12.86
N SER A 122 -24.04 -36.44 -11.85
CA SER A 122 -24.89 -37.64 -11.92
C SER A 122 -26.26 -37.37 -12.54
N ALA A 123 -26.61 -36.12 -12.83
CA ALA A 123 -27.90 -35.77 -13.43
C ALA A 123 -27.78 -34.62 -14.45
N TYR A 124 -27.60 -34.95 -15.73
CA TYR A 124 -28.00 -34.04 -16.81
C TYR A 124 -29.52 -34.05 -16.87
N ILE A 125 -30.17 -33.11 -16.17
CA ILE A 125 -31.60 -32.88 -16.34
C ILE A 125 -31.76 -31.54 -17.04
N ALA A 126 -32.12 -31.57 -18.32
CA ALA A 126 -32.70 -30.41 -18.98
C ALA A 126 -34.12 -30.19 -18.41
N THR A 127 -34.24 -29.60 -17.22
CA THR A 127 -35.53 -29.19 -16.68
C THR A 127 -35.92 -27.85 -17.30
N CYS A 128 -36.73 -27.91 -18.35
CA CYS A 128 -37.55 -26.77 -18.75
C CYS A 128 -38.51 -26.49 -17.60
N LYS A 129 -38.17 -25.55 -16.71
CA LYS A 129 -39.05 -25.19 -15.57
C LYS A 129 -40.35 -24.52 -16.04
N TYR A 130 -40.42 -24.07 -17.29
CA TYR A 130 -41.61 -23.47 -17.87
C TYR A 130 -41.93 -24.08 -19.24
N ASP A 131 -43.18 -24.52 -19.33
CA ASP A 131 -43.85 -25.02 -20.52
C ASP A 131 -43.70 -24.00 -21.69
N HIS A 132 -43.15 -24.45 -22.80
CA HIS A 132 -43.26 -23.86 -24.14
C HIS A 132 -42.79 -22.41 -24.42
N THR A 133 -41.98 -21.76 -23.58
CA THR A 133 -41.27 -20.54 -24.00
C THR A 133 -39.75 -20.73 -23.93
N PRO A 134 -39.00 -20.53 -25.03
CA PRO A 134 -37.57 -20.34 -24.94
C PRO A 134 -37.28 -19.16 -23.99
N PRO A 135 -36.33 -19.30 -23.07
CA PRO A 135 -35.14 -20.15 -23.17
C PRO A 135 -35.06 -21.25 -22.10
N CYS A 136 -34.65 -22.43 -22.51
CA CYS A 136 -34.34 -23.53 -21.61
C CYS A 136 -33.05 -23.20 -20.83
N ASN A 137 -33.21 -22.86 -19.56
CA ASN A 137 -32.12 -22.81 -18.60
C ASN A 137 -31.67 -24.25 -18.34
N SER A 138 -30.54 -24.65 -18.94
CA SER A 138 -29.86 -25.88 -18.57
C SER A 138 -29.27 -25.69 -17.17
N VAL A 139 -30.05 -26.03 -16.14
CA VAL A 139 -29.52 -26.13 -14.78
C VAL A 139 -28.78 -27.44 -14.71
N ILE A 140 -27.45 -27.39 -14.55
CA ILE A 140 -26.70 -28.55 -14.09
C ILE A 140 -27.09 -28.70 -12.61
N ASP A 141 -28.11 -29.50 -12.30
CA ASP A 141 -28.38 -29.98 -10.94
C ASP A 141 -27.31 -31.03 -10.59
N GLY A 142 -26.05 -30.60 -10.55
CA GLY A 142 -24.97 -31.37 -9.96
C GLY A 142 -25.04 -31.17 -8.46
N GLU A 143 -25.10 -32.26 -7.71
CA GLU A 143 -24.89 -32.17 -6.26
C GLU A 143 -23.45 -31.72 -6.03
N ILE A 144 -23.26 -30.72 -5.17
CA ILE A 144 -21.93 -30.27 -4.78
C ILE A 144 -21.30 -31.41 -3.99
N GLU A 145 -20.28 -32.03 -4.57
CA GLU A 145 -19.53 -33.10 -3.93
C GLU A 145 -18.49 -32.51 -2.97
N PHE A 146 -17.91 -31.37 -3.36
CA PHE A 146 -16.94 -30.67 -2.54
C PHE A 146 -16.94 -29.18 -2.85
N ASP A 147 -17.26 -28.34 -1.87
CA ASP A 147 -16.96 -26.92 -1.94
C ASP A 147 -15.46 -26.70 -1.85
N VAL A 148 -14.93 -25.73 -2.60
CA VAL A 148 -13.52 -25.32 -2.51
C VAL A 148 -13.44 -23.98 -1.77
N PRO A 149 -13.33 -23.98 -0.43
CA PRO A 149 -13.22 -22.77 0.37
C PRO A 149 -12.19 -21.78 -0.16
N GLY A 150 -12.58 -20.51 -0.18
CA GLY A 150 -11.66 -19.43 -0.56
C GLY A 150 -11.39 -19.29 -2.04
N ILE A 151 -12.09 -20.06 -2.89
CA ILE A 151 -12.12 -19.82 -4.34
C ILE A 151 -13.56 -19.50 -4.75
N SER A 152 -13.72 -18.42 -5.51
CA SER A 152 -15.01 -17.98 -6.01
C SER A 152 -15.09 -18.14 -7.52
N VAL A 153 -16.31 -18.41 -8.00
CA VAL A 153 -16.73 -18.28 -9.39
C VAL A 153 -17.66 -17.08 -9.51
N GLY A 154 -17.68 -16.40 -10.65
CA GLY A 154 -18.49 -15.19 -10.81
C GLY A 154 -18.56 -14.72 -12.25
N CYS A 155 -19.23 -13.59 -12.45
CA CYS A 155 -19.49 -13.02 -13.77
C CYS A 155 -18.20 -12.76 -14.55
N LEU A 156 -17.26 -12.03 -13.95
CA LEU A 156 -15.92 -11.89 -14.49
C LEU A 156 -14.97 -12.79 -13.71
N VAL A 157 -14.21 -13.61 -14.44
CA VAL A 157 -13.17 -14.47 -13.85
C VAL A 157 -12.17 -13.63 -13.05
N LEU A 158 -11.90 -12.39 -13.48
CA LEU A 158 -11.08 -11.44 -12.74
C LEU A 158 -11.69 -11.04 -11.40
N ASP A 159 -12.95 -10.61 -11.37
CA ASP A 159 -13.57 -10.20 -10.11
C ASP A 159 -13.75 -11.36 -9.14
N ALA A 160 -14.11 -12.54 -9.65
CA ALA A 160 -14.20 -13.74 -8.83
C ALA A 160 -12.83 -14.13 -8.25
N ALA A 161 -11.77 -14.07 -9.05
CA ALA A 161 -10.41 -14.32 -8.59
C ALA A 161 -9.97 -13.30 -7.53
N LEU A 162 -10.23 -12.01 -7.73
CA LEU A 162 -9.84 -10.97 -6.76
C LEU A 162 -10.60 -11.09 -5.43
N GLN A 163 -11.84 -11.56 -5.47
CA GLN A 163 -12.66 -11.77 -4.28
C GLN A 163 -12.37 -13.10 -3.55
N SER A 164 -11.46 -13.91 -4.06
CA SER A 164 -11.04 -15.19 -3.47
C SER A 164 -9.90 -14.98 -2.46
N ASP A 165 -9.83 -15.77 -1.40
CA ASP A 165 -8.83 -15.64 -0.30
C ASP A 165 -7.88 -16.84 -0.16
N LEU A 166 -8.02 -17.85 -1.05
CA LEU A 166 -7.18 -19.06 -1.08
C LEU A 166 -7.20 -19.87 0.24
N SER A 167 -8.20 -19.72 1.09
CA SER A 167 -8.28 -20.42 2.39
C SER A 167 -8.09 -21.94 2.29
N CYS A 168 -8.56 -22.60 1.22
CA CYS A 168 -8.30 -24.03 1.01
C CYS A 168 -6.80 -24.37 0.90
N PHE A 169 -5.98 -23.48 0.35
CA PHE A 169 -4.54 -23.71 0.18
C PHE A 169 -3.75 -23.64 1.49
N TYR A 170 -4.33 -23.07 2.56
CA TYR A 170 -3.73 -23.06 3.90
C TYR A 170 -4.18 -24.24 4.76
N ASN A 171 -5.15 -25.03 4.30
CA ASN A 171 -5.74 -26.14 5.05
C ASN A 171 -5.36 -27.48 4.42
N GLU A 172 -4.63 -28.31 5.16
CA GLU A 172 -4.14 -29.60 4.66
C GLU A 172 -5.28 -30.54 4.24
N SER A 173 -6.36 -30.59 5.03
CA SER A 173 -7.53 -31.44 4.75
C SER A 173 -8.27 -30.99 3.49
N CYS A 174 -8.44 -29.68 3.32
CA CYS A 174 -9.06 -29.13 2.11
C CYS A 174 -8.21 -29.45 0.87
N LEU A 175 -6.89 -29.26 0.97
CA LEU A 175 -5.97 -29.53 -0.12
C LEU A 175 -5.90 -31.02 -0.46
N SER A 176 -5.97 -31.92 0.53
CA SER A 176 -6.01 -33.36 0.29
C SER A 176 -7.29 -33.80 -0.42
N GLU A 177 -8.45 -33.23 -0.05
CA GLU A 177 -9.71 -33.51 -0.73
C GLU A 177 -9.69 -33.00 -2.16
N LEU A 178 -9.20 -31.77 -2.37
CA LEU A 178 -9.03 -31.20 -3.71
C LEU A 178 -8.11 -32.05 -4.60
N LYS A 179 -7.04 -32.62 -4.03
CA LYS A 179 -6.16 -33.55 -4.75
C LYS A 179 -6.91 -34.83 -5.13
N PHE A 180 -7.65 -35.41 -4.19
CA PHE A 180 -8.42 -36.63 -4.43
C PHE A 180 -9.40 -36.44 -5.59
N GLN A 181 -10.19 -35.36 -5.54
CA GLN A 181 -11.19 -35.04 -6.55
C GLN A 181 -10.60 -34.71 -7.93
N LEU A 182 -9.35 -34.23 -7.99
CA LEU A 182 -8.64 -33.89 -9.23
C LEU A 182 -7.66 -34.97 -9.70
N THR A 183 -7.68 -36.17 -9.10
CA THR A 183 -6.72 -37.25 -9.41
C THR A 183 -6.80 -37.68 -10.89
N ASP A 184 -8.01 -37.75 -11.45
CA ASP A 184 -8.27 -38.18 -12.82
C ASP A 184 -8.12 -37.04 -13.87
N SER A 185 -7.70 -35.85 -13.43
CA SER A 185 -7.42 -34.73 -14.33
C SER A 185 -6.20 -35.03 -15.21
N PRO A 186 -6.20 -34.62 -16.50
CA PRO A 186 -5.04 -34.78 -17.39
C PRO A 186 -3.78 -34.05 -16.89
N SER A 187 -3.92 -33.10 -15.97
CA SER A 187 -2.82 -32.56 -15.19
C SER A 187 -3.07 -32.82 -13.70
N PRO A 188 -2.34 -33.75 -13.06
CA PRO A 188 -2.55 -34.07 -11.66
C PRO A 188 -2.23 -32.85 -10.80
N PHE A 189 -3.16 -32.51 -9.90
CA PHE A 189 -2.98 -31.40 -8.99
C PHE A 189 -2.03 -31.81 -7.87
N ASN A 190 -0.83 -31.23 -7.85
CA ASN A 190 0.13 -31.42 -6.77
C ASN A 190 0.52 -30.08 -6.16
N ALA A 191 -0.02 -29.81 -4.97
CA ALA A 191 0.25 -28.61 -4.20
C ALA A 191 0.62 -28.97 -2.76
N THR A 192 1.42 -28.13 -2.13
CA THR A 192 1.71 -28.21 -0.69
C THR A 192 0.94 -27.13 0.05
N PRO A 193 0.49 -27.38 1.29
CA PRO A 193 -0.16 -26.36 2.11
C PRO A 193 0.72 -25.11 2.26
N LEU A 194 0.12 -23.95 2.09
CA LEU A 194 0.75 -22.66 2.32
C LEU A 194 0.91 -22.42 3.82
N LYS A 195 1.97 -21.70 4.19
CA LYS A 195 2.21 -21.30 5.58
C LYS A 195 1.70 -19.88 5.79
N VAL A 196 0.94 -19.67 6.85
CA VAL A 196 0.53 -18.33 7.29
C VAL A 196 1.73 -17.69 7.98
N GLY A 197 2.12 -16.49 7.55
CA GLY A 197 3.11 -15.67 8.26
C GLY A 197 2.58 -15.28 9.64
N SER A 198 3.45 -15.21 10.65
CA SER A 198 3.09 -14.99 12.06
C SER A 198 2.39 -13.64 12.36
N SER A 199 2.25 -12.75 11.39
CA SER A 199 1.72 -11.38 11.52
C SER A 199 0.29 -11.19 10.96
N VAL A 200 -0.35 -12.22 10.40
CA VAL A 200 -1.61 -12.07 9.66
C VAL A 200 -2.82 -12.41 10.54
N ALA A 201 -3.61 -11.41 10.91
CA ALA A 201 -4.81 -11.58 11.75
C ALA A 201 -5.99 -12.26 11.01
N SER A 202 -6.05 -12.14 9.69
CA SER A 202 -7.04 -12.77 8.81
C SER A 202 -6.46 -12.96 7.41
N LEU A 203 -6.82 -14.05 6.71
CA LEU A 203 -6.32 -14.32 5.37
C LEU A 203 -6.73 -13.20 4.39
N PRO A 204 -5.78 -12.58 3.67
CA PRO A 204 -6.08 -11.54 2.70
C PRO A 204 -6.74 -12.13 1.45
N THR A 205 -7.60 -11.35 0.79
CA THR A 205 -8.08 -11.70 -0.56
C THR A 205 -6.97 -11.51 -1.58
N ILE A 206 -7.08 -12.16 -2.75
CA ILE A 206 -6.19 -11.91 -3.89
C ILE A 206 -6.28 -10.44 -4.33
N GLY A 207 -7.44 -9.80 -4.15
CA GLY A 207 -7.63 -8.37 -4.37
C GLY A 207 -6.75 -7.53 -3.44
N ASP A 208 -6.69 -7.87 -2.15
CA ASP A 208 -5.84 -7.19 -1.16
C ASP A 208 -4.35 -7.41 -1.48
N LEU A 209 -3.98 -8.63 -1.90
CA LEU A 209 -2.62 -8.92 -2.35
C LEU A 209 -2.27 -8.07 -3.57
N ILE A 210 -3.17 -7.95 -4.56
CA ILE A 210 -2.96 -7.13 -5.75
C ILE A 210 -2.87 -5.64 -5.44
N ALA A 211 -3.67 -5.13 -4.51
CA ALA A 211 -3.59 -3.74 -4.06
C ALA A 211 -2.21 -3.41 -3.46
N ASN A 212 -1.55 -4.41 -2.89
CA ASN A 212 -0.18 -4.31 -2.38
C ASN A 212 0.88 -4.85 -3.36
N LEU A 213 0.53 -4.94 -4.66
CA LEU A 213 1.44 -5.44 -5.71
C LEU A 213 2.00 -6.84 -5.42
N MET A 214 1.28 -7.66 -4.67
CA MET A 214 1.71 -9.00 -4.22
C MET A 214 3.08 -9.00 -3.52
N VAL A 215 3.51 -7.85 -3.00
CA VAL A 215 4.77 -7.69 -2.25
C VAL A 215 4.44 -7.65 -0.77
N GLU A 216 5.15 -8.47 0.01
CA GLU A 216 4.99 -8.52 1.47
C GLU A 216 5.59 -7.29 2.15
N GLU A 217 6.84 -6.96 1.82
CA GLU A 217 7.57 -5.83 2.39
C GLU A 217 8.48 -5.16 1.35
N TRP A 218 8.48 -3.83 1.35
CA TRP A 218 9.40 -3.02 0.56
C TRP A 218 10.62 -2.66 1.39
N TYR A 219 11.75 -3.33 1.14
CA TYR A 219 13.00 -3.03 1.83
C TYR A 219 13.75 -1.90 1.11
N PHE A 220 14.20 -0.92 1.89
CA PHE A 220 15.01 0.19 1.39
C PHE A 220 16.34 0.23 2.14
N ASN A 221 17.44 0.22 1.38
CA ASN A 221 18.79 0.36 1.91
C ASN A 221 19.40 1.65 1.39
N SER A 222 19.52 2.66 2.26
CA SER A 222 20.22 3.91 1.96
C SER A 222 21.48 4.05 2.79
N SER A 223 22.50 4.63 2.18
CA SER A 223 23.73 5.02 2.85
C SER A 223 24.04 6.47 2.49
N TYR A 224 24.07 7.34 3.50
CA TYR A 224 24.48 8.72 3.34
C TYR A 224 25.95 8.83 2.89
N GLU A 225 26.81 7.93 3.35
CA GLU A 225 28.20 7.84 2.92
C GLU A 225 28.29 7.61 1.41
N SER A 226 27.52 6.64 0.89
CA SER A 226 27.45 6.39 -0.55
C SER A 226 26.91 7.59 -1.35
N TYR A 227 25.98 8.36 -0.77
CA TYR A 227 25.48 9.59 -1.40
C TYR A 227 26.56 10.69 -1.42
N PHE A 228 27.22 10.92 -0.30
CA PHE A 228 28.25 11.93 -0.15
C PHE A 228 29.44 11.68 -1.09
N ASP A 229 29.87 10.41 -1.19
CA ASP A 229 30.94 9.97 -2.10
C ASP A 229 30.57 10.19 -3.58
N GLN A 230 29.32 9.91 -3.96
CA GLN A 230 28.83 10.16 -5.32
C GLN A 230 28.73 11.65 -5.64
N CYS A 231 28.34 12.48 -4.68
CA CYS A 231 28.25 13.94 -4.86
C CYS A 231 29.62 14.62 -5.02
N ASN A 232 30.71 14.00 -4.57
CA ASN A 232 32.10 14.48 -4.71
C ASN A 232 32.25 16.02 -4.65
N PRO A 233 31.89 16.65 -3.51
CA PRO A 233 31.83 18.11 -3.41
C PRO A 233 33.20 18.74 -3.64
N GLN A 234 33.31 19.63 -4.62
CA GLN A 234 34.56 20.35 -4.93
C GLN A 234 34.91 21.40 -3.86
N THR A 235 33.91 21.91 -3.15
CA THR A 235 34.08 22.96 -2.14
C THR A 235 33.12 22.73 -0.97
N CYS A 236 33.65 22.66 0.24
CA CYS A 236 32.86 22.60 1.47
C CYS A 236 32.85 23.99 2.13
N THR A 237 31.66 24.54 2.37
CA THR A 237 31.48 25.76 3.15
C THR A 237 30.92 25.40 4.53
N TYR A 238 31.64 25.75 5.59
CA TYR A 238 31.13 25.63 6.95
C TYR A 238 30.49 26.95 7.35
N THR A 239 29.28 26.89 7.92
CA THR A 239 28.68 28.03 8.62
C THR A 239 28.99 27.89 10.09
N TYR A 240 29.99 28.63 10.57
CA TYR A 240 30.17 28.78 12.01
C TYR A 240 29.03 29.64 12.55
N VAL A 241 28.11 29.04 13.29
CA VAL A 241 27.18 29.80 14.14
C VAL A 241 28.00 30.39 15.29
N LYS A 242 28.61 31.56 15.06
CA LYS A 242 29.29 32.29 16.12
C LYS A 242 28.23 32.79 17.10
N GLN A 243 28.21 32.24 18.30
CA GLN A 243 27.47 32.78 19.45
C GLN A 243 28.04 34.12 19.98
N PHE A 244 28.98 34.73 19.26
CA PHE A 244 29.54 36.03 19.61
C PHE A 244 28.71 37.13 18.98
N ASP A 245 27.61 37.47 19.63
CA ASP A 245 26.89 38.70 19.32
C ASP A 245 27.78 39.90 19.70
N ILE A 246 28.20 40.68 18.71
CA ILE A 246 29.00 41.89 18.90
C ILE A 246 28.26 42.87 19.84
N VAL A 247 26.93 42.90 19.77
CA VAL A 247 26.09 43.70 20.67
C VAL A 247 26.21 43.19 22.12
N TYR A 248 26.33 41.88 22.33
CA TYR A 248 26.57 41.30 23.66
C TYR A 248 27.94 41.72 24.22
N VAL A 249 29.00 41.72 23.39
CA VAL A 249 30.34 42.16 23.83
C VAL A 249 30.34 43.65 24.19
N ILE A 250 29.71 44.50 23.37
CA ILE A 250 29.62 45.94 23.61
C ILE A 250 28.79 46.25 24.85
N THR A 251 27.65 45.60 25.03
CA THR A 251 26.79 45.83 26.21
C THR A 251 27.48 45.39 27.50
N LYS A 252 28.24 44.29 27.48
CA LYS A 252 29.02 43.84 28.64
C LYS A 252 30.16 44.78 29.00
N THR A 253 30.89 45.33 28.02
CA THR A 253 31.98 46.28 28.31
C THR A 253 31.44 47.60 28.86
N ILE A 254 30.33 48.12 28.31
CA ILE A 254 29.66 49.32 28.84
C ILE A 254 29.14 49.07 30.26
N ALA A 255 28.50 47.92 30.51
CA ALA A 255 28.01 47.56 31.84
C ALA A 255 29.15 47.44 32.86
N PHE A 256 30.31 46.91 32.46
CA PHE A 256 31.47 46.79 33.33
C PHE A 256 32.07 48.16 33.69
N ILE A 257 32.24 49.05 32.71
CA ILE A 257 32.77 50.41 32.94
C ILE A 257 31.79 51.23 33.79
N GLY A 258 30.49 51.18 33.49
CA GLY A 258 29.47 51.87 34.27
C GLY A 258 29.34 51.34 35.71
N GLY A 259 29.40 50.01 35.87
CA GLY A 259 29.34 49.36 37.18
C GLY A 259 30.56 49.68 38.05
N THR A 260 31.76 49.66 37.46
CA THR A 260 32.99 50.00 38.21
C THR A 260 33.02 51.46 38.66
N ALA A 261 32.60 52.41 37.80
CA ALA A 261 32.54 53.82 38.16
C ALA A 261 31.53 54.11 39.29
N THR A 262 30.34 53.49 39.23
CA THR A 262 29.28 53.68 40.24
C THR A 262 29.66 53.09 41.59
N ILE A 263 30.25 51.89 41.64
CA ILE A 263 30.76 51.28 42.87
C ILE A 263 31.85 52.14 43.50
N LEU A 264 32.79 52.65 42.69
CA LEU A 264 33.86 53.51 43.17
C LEU A 264 33.31 54.81 43.80
N MET A 265 32.28 55.40 43.18
CA MET A 265 31.62 56.61 43.71
C MET A 265 30.90 56.34 45.05
N LEU A 266 30.21 55.20 45.16
CA LEU A 266 29.53 54.77 46.38
C LEU A 266 30.47 54.48 47.55
N ILE A 267 31.67 53.96 47.28
CA ILE A 267 32.67 53.67 48.31
C ILE A 267 33.43 54.93 48.72
N THR A 268 33.76 55.82 47.77
CA THR A 268 34.56 57.02 48.05
C THR A 268 33.80 58.06 48.90
N LEU A 269 32.50 58.24 48.69
CA LEU A 269 31.66 59.18 49.46
C LEU A 269 31.70 58.93 50.99
N PRO A 270 31.40 57.74 51.52
CA PRO A 270 31.42 57.47 52.95
C PRO A 270 32.84 57.49 53.53
N ILE A 271 33.87 57.14 52.75
CA ILE A 271 35.25 57.21 53.22
C ILE A 271 35.66 58.66 53.44
N VAL A 272 35.39 59.55 52.47
CA VAL A 272 35.74 60.97 52.58
C VAL A 272 34.98 61.65 53.73
N THR A 273 33.69 61.36 53.91
CA THR A 273 32.92 61.94 55.02
C THR A 273 33.38 61.43 56.38
N ASN A 274 33.69 60.14 56.53
CA ASN A 274 34.26 59.60 57.77
C ASN A 274 35.64 60.20 58.08
N ILE A 275 36.50 60.38 57.07
CA ILE A 275 37.80 61.04 57.25
C ILE A 275 37.61 62.50 57.68
N GLN A 276 36.67 63.23 57.07
CA GLN A 276 36.38 64.62 57.43
C GLN A 276 35.82 64.74 58.85
N GLN A 277 34.90 63.86 59.26
CA GLN A 277 34.35 63.82 60.62
C GLN A 277 35.42 63.44 61.65
N TRP A 278 36.32 62.52 61.32
CA TRP A 278 37.45 62.16 62.18
C TRP A 278 38.46 63.31 62.34
N LEU A 279 38.71 64.06 61.26
CA LEU A 279 39.58 65.26 61.29
C LEU A 279 38.94 66.43 62.07
N SER A 280 37.62 66.61 61.99
CA SER A 280 36.92 67.67 62.76
C SER A 280 36.80 67.32 64.25
N ALA A 281 36.61 66.06 64.61
CA ALA A 281 36.63 65.59 66.01
C ALA A 281 38.00 65.74 66.69
N ARG A 282 39.10 65.75 65.91
CA ARG A 282 40.45 66.07 66.41
C ARG A 282 40.70 67.57 66.62
N ARG A 283 39.83 68.46 66.11
CA ARG A 283 39.99 69.92 66.18
C ARG A 283 39.11 70.61 67.24
N SER A 284 38.31 69.89 68.01
CA SER A 284 37.58 70.45 69.16
C SER A 284 38.44 70.43 70.44
N PRO A 285 38.96 71.58 70.93
CA PRO A 285 39.60 71.67 72.23
C PRO A 285 38.54 71.55 73.35
N ALA A 286 38.87 70.79 74.38
CA ALA A 286 38.18 70.85 75.67
C ALA A 286 38.42 72.23 76.29
N HIS A 287 37.35 72.98 76.51
CA HIS A 287 37.26 74.07 77.49
C HIS A 287 35.84 74.17 78.01
#